data_AF-A0A3B3BZA4-F1
#
_entry.id   AF-A0A3B3BZA4-F1
#
_cell.length_a   1.000
_cell.length_b   1.000
_cell.length_c   1.000
_cell.angle_alpha   90.00
_cell.angle_beta   90.00
_cell.angle_gamma   90.00
#
_symmetry.space_group_name_H-M   'P 1'
#
loop_
_entity.id
_entity.type
_entity.pdbx_description
1 polymer ?
#
loop_
_entity_poly.entity_id
_entity_poly.type
_entity_poly.pdbx_seq_one_letter_code
_entity_poly.pdbx_strand_id
1 'polypeptide(L)'
;MRTLENCIQFGTPLLLENVGEELDPSLEPLLLKQTFKQGGVECIKLGDRVIEYSADFRFYITTRLKNPHYLPEVATKVSLLNFMITPEGLEDQLLGIVVAKER
;
A
#
# COMPACT_ATOMS: atom_id res chain seq x y z
N MET A 1 9.28 11.30 -6.07
CA MET A 1 8.06 11.15 -6.91
C MET A 1 8.28 10.45 -8.24
N ARG A 2 9.36 10.71 -9.01
CA ARG A 2 9.55 10.11 -10.35
C ARG A 2 9.36 8.58 -10.43
N THR A 3 9.81 7.82 -9.43
CA THR A 3 9.58 6.37 -9.36
C THR A 3 8.09 6.03 -9.26
N LEU A 4 7.34 6.75 -8.43
CA LEU A 4 5.90 6.57 -8.29
C LEU A 4 5.17 6.87 -9.60
N GLU A 5 5.51 7.98 -10.26
CA GLU A 5 4.92 8.36 -11.54
C GLU A 5 5.15 7.27 -12.61
N ASN A 6 6.37 6.77 -12.72
CA ASN A 6 6.71 5.68 -13.63
C ASN A 6 5.94 4.39 -13.30
N CYS A 7 5.86 4.03 -12.02
CA CYS A 7 5.13 2.83 -11.60
C CYS A 7 3.64 2.92 -11.94
N ILE A 8 3.02 4.09 -11.76
CA ILE A 8 1.62 4.34 -12.15
C ILE A 8 1.44 4.19 -13.66
N GLN A 9 2.33 4.82 -14.45
CA GLN A 9 2.25 4.80 -15.90
C GLN A 9 2.46 3.39 -16.48
N PHE A 10 3.42 2.64 -15.96
CA PHE A 10 3.76 1.31 -16.46
C PHE A 10 3.05 0.17 -15.73
N GLY A 11 2.14 0.47 -14.80
CA GLY A 11 1.43 -0.56 -14.03
C GLY A 11 2.31 -1.41 -13.11
N THR A 12 3.50 -0.91 -12.76
CA THR A 12 4.44 -1.64 -11.89
C THR A 12 3.99 -1.50 -10.43
N PRO A 13 3.83 -2.60 -9.67
CA PRO A 13 3.51 -2.53 -8.25
C PRO A 13 4.55 -1.72 -7.48
N LEU A 14 4.10 -0.84 -6.58
CA LEU A 14 4.95 -0.03 -5.72
C LEU A 14 4.63 -0.28 -4.26
N LEU A 15 5.68 -0.56 -3.48
CA LEU A 15 5.63 -0.71 -2.03
C LEU A 15 6.25 0.52 -1.36
N LEU A 16 5.48 1.20 -0.52
CA LEU A 16 5.97 2.25 0.37
C LEU A 16 6.20 1.66 1.76
N GLU A 17 7.46 1.54 2.15
CA GLU A 17 7.85 0.95 3.42
C GLU A 17 8.05 1.98 4.53
N ASN A 18 7.91 1.52 5.78
CA ASN A 18 8.21 2.28 6.99
C ASN A 18 7.37 3.56 7.15
N VAL A 19 6.10 3.51 6.73
CA VAL A 19 5.18 4.63 6.94
C VAL A 19 4.90 4.78 8.44
N GLY A 20 4.98 6.03 8.91
CA GLY A 20 4.64 6.42 10.28
C GLY A 20 3.12 6.46 10.49
N GLU A 21 2.67 7.34 11.39
CA GLU A 21 1.24 7.57 11.62
C GLU A 21 0.62 8.55 10.62
N GLU A 22 1.47 9.37 9.97
CA GLU A 22 1.08 10.36 8.98
C GLU A 22 1.51 9.92 7.57
N LEU A 23 0.64 10.20 6.60
CA LEU A 23 0.90 10.00 5.17
C LEU A 23 1.10 11.36 4.50
N ASP A 24 2.02 11.41 3.54
CA ASP A 24 2.23 12.61 2.73
C ASP A 24 0.94 12.98 1.97
N PRO A 25 0.39 14.20 2.14
CA PRO A 25 -0.83 14.64 1.45
C PRO A 25 -0.74 14.56 -0.08
N SER A 26 0.47 14.58 -0.65
CA SER A 26 0.66 14.39 -2.10
C SER A 26 0.22 13.02 -2.61
N LEU A 27 0.08 12.02 -1.73
CA LEU A 27 -0.43 10.69 -2.06
C LEU A 27 -1.96 10.63 -2.09
N GLU A 28 -2.65 11.66 -1.60
CA GLU A 28 -4.11 11.67 -1.47
C GLU A 28 -4.88 11.36 -2.78
N PRO A 29 -4.50 11.91 -3.95
CA PRO A 29 -5.14 11.55 -5.21
C PRO A 29 -5.05 10.04 -5.51
N LEU A 30 -3.92 9.42 -5.13
CA LEU A 30 -3.70 7.99 -5.32
C LEU A 30 -4.51 7.14 -4.35
N LEU A 31 -4.54 7.52 -3.07
CA LEU A 31 -5.29 6.80 -2.03
C LEU A 31 -6.80 6.84 -2.31
N LEU A 32 -7.31 7.98 -2.76
CA LEU A 32 -8.72 8.17 -3.12
C LEU A 32 -9.07 7.68 -4.53
N LYS A 33 -8.08 7.19 -5.31
CA LYS A 33 -8.24 6.83 -6.72
C LYS A 33 -8.94 7.93 -7.53
N GLN A 34 -8.48 9.18 -7.40
CA GLN A 34 -8.99 10.35 -8.12
C GLN A 34 -8.53 10.34 -9.59
N THR A 35 -8.91 9.31 -10.34
CA THR A 35 -8.65 9.21 -11.77
C THR A 35 -9.70 9.98 -12.57
N PHE A 36 -9.31 10.46 -13.74
CA PHE A 36 -10.19 11.14 -14.69
C PHE A 36 -9.81 10.76 -16.11
N LYS A 37 -10.73 10.91 -17.06
CA LYS A 37 -10.45 10.66 -18.48
C LYS A 37 -9.99 11.94 -19.15
N GLN A 38 -8.85 11.87 -19.85
CA GLN A 38 -8.35 12.94 -20.71
C GLN A 38 -8.00 12.35 -22.07
N GLY A 39 -8.64 12.84 -23.14
CA GLY A 39 -8.40 12.32 -24.49
C GLY A 39 -8.71 10.83 -24.67
N GLY A 40 -9.60 10.26 -23.85
CA GLY A 40 -9.95 8.83 -23.89
C GLY A 40 -9.06 7.93 -23.03
N VAL A 41 -7.96 8.45 -22.49
CA VAL A 41 -7.03 7.74 -21.60
C VAL A 41 -7.38 8.05 -20.14
N GLU A 42 -7.29 7.04 -19.26
CA GLU A 42 -7.42 7.26 -17.82
C GLU A 42 -6.14 7.89 -17.28
N CYS A 43 -6.27 8.97 -16.54
CA CYS A 43 -5.17 9.75 -16.00
C CYS A 43 -5.40 10.05 -14.52
N ILE A 44 -4.33 10.33 -13.81
CA ILE A 44 -4.37 10.81 -12.43
C ILE A 44 -3.51 12.08 -12.32
N LYS A 45 -3.94 13.02 -11.47
CA LYS A 45 -3.16 14.22 -11.18
C LYS A 45 -2.44 14.04 -9.84
N LEU A 46 -1.12 14.04 -9.87
CA LEU A 46 -0.26 14.02 -8.68
C LEU A 46 0.57 15.30 -8.65
N GLY A 47 0.29 16.15 -7.66
CA GLY A 47 0.82 17.52 -7.62
C GLY A 47 0.42 18.29 -8.87
N ASP A 48 1.40 18.81 -9.60
CA ASP A 48 1.19 19.56 -10.84
C ASP A 48 1.26 18.68 -12.11
N ARG A 49 1.49 17.37 -11.95
CA ARG A 49 1.68 16.44 -13.07
C ARG A 49 0.44 15.61 -13.33
N VAL A 50 0.09 15.50 -14.60
CA VAL A 50 -0.92 14.55 -15.08
C VAL A 50 -0.19 13.34 -15.65
N ILE A 51 -0.55 12.16 -15.15
CA ILE A 51 0.13 10.89 -15.45
C ILE A 51 -0.94 9.93 -15.96
N GLU A 52 -0.66 9.19 -17.02
CA GLU A 52 -1.52 8.11 -17.50
C GLU A 52 -1.60 7.04 -16.41
N TYR A 53 -2.82 6.61 -16.07
CA TYR A 53 -3.07 5.66 -15.01
C TYR A 53 -3.23 4.26 -15.60
N SER A 54 -2.33 3.34 -15.26
CA SER A 54 -2.48 1.93 -15.63
C SER A 54 -3.39 1.20 -14.65
N ALA A 55 -4.35 0.44 -15.18
CA ALA A 55 -5.24 -0.41 -14.38
C ALA A 55 -4.50 -1.54 -13.65
N ASP A 56 -3.30 -1.92 -14.11
CA ASP A 56 -2.46 -2.95 -13.50
C ASP A 56 -1.68 -2.42 -12.28
N PHE A 57 -1.63 -1.11 -12.09
CA PHE A 57 -0.91 -0.49 -10.98
C PHE A 57 -1.47 -0.93 -9.62
N ARG A 58 -0.57 -1.33 -8.73
CA ARG A 58 -0.86 -1.67 -7.33
C ARG A 58 0.01 -0.86 -6.40
N PHE A 59 -0.61 -0.25 -5.39
CA PHE A 59 0.09 0.50 -4.36
C PHE A 59 -0.08 -0.19 -3.01
N TYR A 60 1.03 -0.52 -2.39
CA TYR A 60 1.08 -1.17 -1.08
C TYR A 60 1.82 -0.26 -0.10
N ILE A 61 1.37 -0.28 1.15
CA ILE A 61 1.96 0.50 2.23
C ILE A 61 2.23 -0.43 3.39
N THR A 62 3.41 -0.34 3.99
CA THR A 62 3.76 -1.09 5.21
C THR A 62 4.24 -0.14 6.30
N THR A 63 3.89 -0.49 7.53
CA THR A 63 4.40 0.13 8.74
C THR A 63 5.05 -0.92 9.63
N ARG A 64 6.02 -0.51 10.44
CA ARG A 64 6.61 -1.35 11.50
C ARG A 64 6.07 -1.00 12.88
N LEU A 65 5.16 -0.04 12.98
CA LEU A 65 4.53 0.33 14.23
C LEU A 65 3.62 -0.80 14.68
N LYS A 66 3.79 -1.26 15.93
CA LYS A 66 2.98 -2.35 16.49
C LYS A 66 1.52 -1.95 16.70
N ASN A 67 1.29 -0.70 17.08
CA ASN A 67 -0.04 -0.16 17.37
C ASN A 67 -0.14 1.28 16.86
N PRO A 68 -0.12 1.49 15.53
CA PRO A 68 -0.19 2.83 14.95
C PRO A 68 -1.55 3.46 15.23
N HIS A 69 -1.57 4.71 15.67
CA HIS A 69 -2.82 5.45 15.86
C HIS A 69 -3.18 6.24 14.60
N TYR A 70 -3.70 5.54 13.59
CA TYR A 70 -4.16 6.20 12.36
C TYR A 70 -5.43 7.00 12.61
N LEU A 71 -5.43 8.25 12.13
CA LEU A 71 -6.65 9.06 12.11
C LEU A 71 -7.74 8.36 11.29
N PRO A 72 -9.03 8.50 11.65
CA PRO A 72 -10.14 7.91 10.90
C PRO A 72 -10.11 8.24 9.41
N GLU A 73 -9.61 9.41 9.06
CA GLU A 73 -9.40 9.86 7.68
C GLU A 73 -8.47 8.95 6.88
N VAL A 74 -7.41 8.41 7.48
CA VAL A 74 -6.52 7.46 6.81
C VAL A 74 -7.21 6.11 6.70
N ALA A 75 -7.87 5.66 7.78
CA ALA A 75 -8.54 4.37 7.84
C ALA A 75 -9.72 4.23 6.85
N THR A 76 -10.33 5.34 6.41
CA THR A 76 -11.39 5.32 5.40
C THR A 76 -10.85 5.32 3.97
N LYS A 77 -9.63 5.82 3.75
CA LYS A 77 -9.00 5.92 2.41
C LYS A 77 -8.28 4.63 1.99
N VAL A 78 -7.79 3.85 2.96
CA VAL A 78 -7.02 2.63 2.68
C VAL A 78 -7.63 1.40 3.34
N SER A 79 -7.38 0.23 2.74
CA SER A 79 -7.70 -1.04 3.40
C SER A 79 -6.56 -1.43 4.34
N LEU A 80 -6.83 -1.40 5.64
CA LEU A 80 -5.87 -1.81 6.66
C LEU A 80 -5.87 -3.33 6.80
N LEU A 81 -4.67 -3.92 6.73
CA LEU A 81 -4.43 -5.35 6.94
C LEU A 81 -3.52 -5.50 8.17
N ASN A 82 -3.97 -6.27 9.16
CA ASN A 82 -3.19 -6.55 10.35
C ASN A 82 -2.37 -7.83 10.14
N PHE A 83 -1.03 -7.70 10.17
CA PHE A 83 -0.08 -8.81 10.07
C PHE A 83 0.54 -9.19 11.42
N MET A 84 -0.04 -8.72 12.53
CA MET A 84 0.42 -9.12 13.86
C MET A 84 0.20 -10.62 14.07
N ILE A 85 1.29 -11.33 14.37
CA ILE A 85 1.25 -12.74 14.71
C ILE A 85 0.71 -12.86 16.14
N THR A 86 -0.33 -13.67 16.33
CA THR A 86 -0.82 -14.05 17.66
C THR A 86 0.10 -15.11 18.27
N PRO A 87 0.24 -15.19 19.60
CA PRO A 87 1.05 -16.22 20.25
C PRO A 87 0.68 -17.64 19.79
N GLU A 88 -0.62 -17.91 19.67
CA GLU A 88 -1.17 -19.17 19.15
C GLU A 88 -0.72 -19.42 17.70
N GLY A 89 -0.85 -18.43 16.82
CA GLY A 89 -0.41 -18.54 15.43
C GLY A 89 1.10 -18.73 15.29
N LEU A 90 1.89 -18.18 16.21
CA LEU A 90 3.34 -18.42 16.27
C LEU A 90 3.65 -19.84 16.72
N GLU A 91 2.96 -20.34 17.74
CA GLU A 91 3.13 -21.71 18.24
C GLU A 91 2.83 -22.74 17.16
N ASP A 92 1.71 -22.59 16.44
CA ASP A 92 1.35 -23.45 15.32
C ASP A 92 2.40 -23.43 14.19
N GLN A 93 2.92 -22.24 13.85
CA GLN A 93 3.99 -22.10 12.85
C GLN A 93 5.27 -22.80 13.28
N LEU A 94 5.68 -22.64 14.53
CA LEU A 94 6.87 -23.28 15.08
C LEU A 94 6.70 -24.80 15.17
N LEU A 95 5.52 -25.28 15.59
CA LEU A 95 5.21 -26.71 15.64
C LEU A 95 5.31 -27.33 14.24
N GLY A 96 4.77 -26.68 13.21
CA GLY A 96 4.89 -27.15 11.83
C GLY A 96 6.35 -27.29 11.37
N ILE A 97 7.21 -26.34 11.75
CA ILE A 97 8.64 -26.38 11.44
C ILE A 97 9.34 -27.53 12.16
N VAL A 98 9.05 -27.75 13.45
CA VAL A 98 9.64 -28.84 14.24
C VAL A 98 9.24 -30.20 13.68
N VAL A 99 7.95 -30.42 13.43
CA VAL A 99 7.43 -31.68 12.86
C VAL A 99 8.05 -31.98 11.49
N ALA A 100 8.24 -30.96 10.65
CA ALA A 100 8.87 -31.13 9.34
C ALA A 100 10.36 -31.48 9.43
N LYS A 101 11.04 -31.12 10.52
CA LYS A 101 12.47 -31.34 10.73
C LYS A 101 12.79 -32.65 11.47
N GLU A 102 11.82 -33.19 12.21
CA GLU A 102 11.93 -34.48 12.91
C GLU A 102 11.52 -35.70 12.06
N ARG A 103 11.05 -35.50 10.83
CA ARG A 103 10.79 -36.54 9.83
C ARG A 103 11.86 -36.59 8.76
#